data_AF-A0A117V1W8-F1
#
_entry.id   AF-A0A117V1W8-F1
#
_cell.length_a   1.000
_cell.length_b   1.000
_cell.length_c   1.000
_cell.angle_alpha   90.00
_cell.angle_beta   90.00
_cell.angle_gamma   90.00
#
_symmetry.space_group_name_H-M   'P 1'
#
loop_
_entity.id
_entity.type
_entity.pdbx_description
1 polymer ?
#
loop_
_entity_poly.entity_id
_entity_poly.type
_entity_poly.pdbx_seq_one_letter_code
_entity_poly.pdbx_strand_id
1 'polypeptide(L)'
;MIYLGGIMRRLMTVALMGYGALAHAGTTYTVYGAGARHCSEWTIDRAENNAGSVAKEAWITGYISGTNSLWQVGGKKASDVLAGTTLYTVEHRIDRYCLDHPKAKLVDGVDSVLGTIQGAVTRAQINGLIDRATKSP
;
A
#
# COMPACT_ATOMS: atom_id res chain seq x y z
N MET A 1 54.74 -10.84 22.62
CA MET A 1 53.62 -9.90 22.45
C MET A 1 53.08 -9.98 21.01
N ILE A 2 52.25 -10.98 20.65
CA ILE A 2 51.66 -11.09 19.28
C ILE A 2 50.16 -11.46 19.32
N TYR A 3 49.59 -11.78 20.50
CA TYR A 3 48.23 -12.34 20.60
C TYR A 3 47.07 -11.33 20.71
N LEU A 4 47.34 -10.03 20.91
CA LEU A 4 46.26 -9.04 21.13
C LEU A 4 45.59 -8.52 19.83
N GLY A 5 46.26 -8.56 18.67
CA GLY A 5 45.73 -8.02 17.42
C GLY A 5 44.64 -8.87 16.77
N GLY A 6 44.67 -10.19 16.98
CA GLY A 6 43.71 -11.13 16.37
C GLY A 6 42.33 -11.08 17.00
N ILE A 7 42.26 -10.81 18.31
CA ILE A 7 40.99 -10.75 19.06
C ILE A 7 40.22 -9.47 18.72
N MET A 8 40.92 -8.34 18.59
CA MET A 8 40.31 -7.05 18.29
C MET A 8 39.68 -6.99 16.88
N ARG A 9 40.29 -7.67 15.90
CA ARG A 9 39.77 -7.77 14.52
C ARG A 9 38.50 -8.65 14.41
N ARG A 10 38.38 -9.67 15.26
CA ARG A 10 37.18 -10.53 15.31
C ARG A 10 36.00 -9.83 16.00
N LEU A 11 36.26 -8.98 16.98
CA LEU A 11 35.20 -8.18 17.62
C LEU A 11 34.60 -7.14 16.68
N MET A 12 35.40 -6.57 15.77
CA MET A 12 34.92 -5.59 14.79
C MET A 12 34.00 -6.18 13.70
N THR A 13 34.19 -7.46 13.35
CA THR A 13 33.36 -8.12 12.32
C THR A 13 31.99 -8.54 12.85
N VAL A 14 31.88 -8.87 14.13
CA VAL A 14 30.59 -9.21 14.77
C VAL A 14 29.71 -7.96 14.96
N ALA A 15 30.30 -6.79 15.23
CA ALA A 15 29.56 -5.55 15.40
C ALA A 15 28.85 -5.05 14.12
N LEU A 16 29.37 -5.38 12.93
CA LEU A 16 28.78 -4.95 11.65
C LEU A 16 27.55 -5.77 11.22
N MET A 17 27.32 -6.95 11.80
CA MET A 17 26.14 -7.78 11.48
C MET A 17 24.91 -7.43 12.35
N GLY A 18 25.06 -6.54 13.35
CA GLY A 18 23.98 -6.18 14.28
C GLY A 18 23.06 -5.03 13.85
N TYR A 19 23.34 -4.31 12.76
CA TYR A 19 22.62 -3.08 12.37
C TYR A 19 21.45 -3.31 11.38
N GLY A 20 20.94 -4.53 11.26
CA GLY A 20 19.99 -4.90 10.21
C GLY A 20 18.50 -4.81 10.53
N ALA A 21 18.08 -4.34 11.70
CA ALA A 21 16.66 -4.18 12.01
C ALA A 21 16.25 -2.71 11.88
N LEU A 22 16.01 -2.25 10.66
CA LEU A 22 15.17 -1.07 10.44
C LEU A 22 13.77 -1.43 10.95
N ALA A 23 13.46 -1.05 12.18
CA ALA A 23 12.10 -1.04 12.67
C ALA A 23 11.28 -0.13 11.75
N HIS A 24 10.47 -0.73 10.86
CA HIS A 24 9.43 0.00 10.17
C HIS A 24 8.42 0.40 11.24
N ALA A 25 8.51 1.64 11.71
CA ALA A 25 7.46 2.27 12.49
C ALA A 25 6.23 2.43 11.59
N GLY A 26 5.48 1.33 11.41
CA GLY A 26 4.19 1.36 10.76
C GLY A 26 3.24 2.17 11.62
N THR A 27 2.66 3.23 11.06
CA THR A 27 1.60 3.98 11.72
C THR A 27 0.49 3.00 12.08
N THR A 28 0.33 2.70 13.37
CA THR A 28 -0.70 1.75 13.82
C THR A 28 -2.00 2.53 13.95
N TYR A 29 -2.88 2.43 12.95
CA TYR A 29 -4.25 2.94 13.04
C TYR A 29 -5.20 1.78 13.28
N THR A 30 -6.20 2.01 14.14
CA THR A 30 -7.27 1.04 14.35
C THR A 30 -8.35 1.26 13.30
N VAL A 31 -8.65 0.21 12.54
CA VAL A 31 -9.73 0.21 11.57
C VAL A 31 -10.98 -0.38 12.21
N TYR A 32 -12.12 0.29 12.02
CA TYR A 32 -13.42 -0.15 12.52
C TYR A 32 -14.37 -0.44 11.35
N GLY A 33 -15.40 -1.24 11.62
CA GLY A 33 -16.44 -1.54 10.64
C GLY A 33 -16.00 -2.53 9.56
N ALA A 34 -16.51 -2.34 8.35
CA ALA A 34 -16.33 -3.28 7.24
C ALA A 34 -14.87 -3.44 6.80
N GLY A 35 -14.04 -2.41 6.89
CA GLY A 35 -12.60 -2.48 6.58
C GLY A 35 -11.80 -3.41 7.49
N ALA A 36 -12.29 -3.67 8.70
CA ALA A 36 -11.65 -4.57 9.68
C ALA A 36 -12.00 -6.06 9.48
N ARG A 37 -12.91 -6.35 8.53
CA ARG A 37 -13.28 -7.73 8.15
C ARG A 37 -12.17 -8.39 7.34
N HIS A 38 -12.13 -9.71 7.37
CA HIS A 38 -11.14 -10.46 6.62
C HIS A 38 -11.47 -10.46 5.12
N CYS A 39 -10.43 -10.53 4.29
CA CYS A 39 -10.55 -10.63 2.84
C CYS A 39 -11.37 -11.86 2.40
N SER A 40 -11.33 -12.97 3.14
CA SER A 40 -12.21 -14.12 2.89
C SER A 40 -13.69 -13.77 2.99
N GLU A 41 -14.07 -12.91 3.94
CA GLU A 41 -15.45 -12.44 4.10
C GLU A 41 -15.85 -11.52 2.94
N TRP A 42 -14.91 -10.74 2.38
CA TRP A 42 -15.17 -9.94 1.17
C TRP A 42 -15.47 -10.83 -0.03
N THR A 43 -14.62 -11.83 -0.29
CA THR A 43 -14.78 -12.70 -1.46
C THR A 43 -16.07 -13.53 -1.41
N ILE A 44 -16.47 -13.99 -0.22
CA ILE A 44 -17.72 -14.73 -0.01
C ILE A 44 -18.91 -13.81 -0.28
N ASP A 45 -18.97 -12.67 0.42
CA ASP A 45 -20.12 -11.77 0.30
C ASP A 45 -20.32 -11.22 -1.12
N ARG A 46 -19.20 -10.94 -1.80
CA ARG A 46 -19.17 -10.53 -3.22
C ARG A 46 -19.71 -11.60 -4.16
N ALA A 47 -19.32 -12.85 -3.95
CA ALA A 47 -19.80 -13.96 -4.76
C ALA A 47 -21.30 -14.22 -4.54
N GLU A 48 -21.78 -14.01 -3.32
CA GLU A 48 -23.18 -14.16 -2.94
C GLU A 48 -24.04 -12.94 -3.28
N ASN A 49 -23.44 -11.80 -3.61
CA ASN A 49 -24.10 -10.51 -3.83
C ASN A 49 -25.07 -10.14 -2.68
N ASN A 50 -24.60 -10.34 -1.46
CA ASN A 50 -25.42 -10.19 -0.25
C ASN A 50 -25.29 -8.76 0.36
N ALA A 51 -26.06 -8.48 1.42
CA ALA A 51 -26.02 -7.18 2.10
C ALA A 51 -24.63 -6.84 2.69
N GLY A 52 -23.83 -7.85 3.00
CA GLY A 52 -22.44 -7.68 3.43
C GLY A 52 -21.53 -7.17 2.31
N SER A 53 -21.78 -7.54 1.05
CA SER A 53 -21.07 -6.98 -0.12
C SER A 53 -21.36 -5.50 -0.23
N VAL A 54 -22.65 -5.12 -0.22
CA VAL A 54 -23.08 -3.72 -0.31
C VAL A 54 -22.48 -2.87 0.82
N ALA A 55 -22.46 -3.39 2.04
CA ALA A 55 -21.86 -2.68 3.17
C ALA A 55 -20.34 -2.48 3.01
N LYS A 56 -19.63 -3.46 2.46
CA LYS A 56 -18.18 -3.39 2.21
C LYS A 56 -17.86 -2.48 1.02
N GLU A 57 -18.63 -2.53 -0.06
CA GLU A 57 -18.53 -1.62 -1.22
C GLU A 57 -18.75 -0.16 -0.81
N ALA A 58 -19.78 0.10 0.00
CA ALA A 58 -20.03 1.42 0.56
C ALA A 58 -18.86 1.91 1.43
N TRP A 59 -18.29 1.02 2.25
CA TRP A 59 -17.12 1.33 3.06
C TRP A 59 -15.88 1.64 2.21
N ILE A 60 -15.60 0.83 1.17
CA ILE A 60 -14.50 1.06 0.22
C ILE A 60 -14.66 2.42 -0.47
N THR A 61 -15.85 2.72 -0.95
CA THR A 61 -16.17 4.01 -1.60
C THR A 61 -15.93 5.18 -0.65
N GLY A 62 -16.40 5.07 0.59
CA GLY A 62 -16.17 6.06 1.63
C GLY A 62 -14.69 6.23 1.97
N TYR A 63 -13.94 5.13 2.05
CA TYR A 63 -12.50 5.13 2.32
C TYR A 63 -11.72 5.87 1.22
N ILE A 64 -11.99 5.55 -0.05
CA ILE A 64 -11.36 6.20 -1.21
C ILE A 64 -11.69 7.70 -1.21
N SER A 65 -12.96 8.05 -1.00
CA SER A 65 -13.40 9.44 -0.97
C SER A 65 -12.71 10.23 0.16
N GLY A 66 -12.68 9.66 1.37
CA GLY A 66 -12.01 10.25 2.52
C GLY A 66 -10.51 10.41 2.31
N THR A 67 -9.85 9.40 1.73
CA THR A 67 -8.43 9.48 1.36
C THR A 67 -8.18 10.62 0.37
N ASN A 68 -9.03 10.73 -0.65
CA ASN A 68 -8.95 11.80 -1.65
C ASN A 68 -9.14 13.18 -1.01
N SER A 69 -10.07 13.34 -0.07
CA SER A 69 -10.27 14.58 0.67
C SER A 69 -9.07 14.93 1.56
N LEU A 70 -8.50 13.97 2.30
CA LEU A 70 -7.35 14.21 3.18
C LEU A 70 -6.11 14.61 2.39
N TRP A 71 -5.90 14.06 1.20
CA TRP A 71 -4.78 14.43 0.33
C TRP A 71 -4.88 15.86 -0.18
N GLN A 72 -6.10 16.34 -0.45
CA GLN A 72 -6.33 17.75 -0.82
C GLN A 72 -5.96 18.71 0.31
N VAL A 73 -6.30 18.37 1.56
CA VAL A 73 -5.99 19.22 2.73
C VAL A 73 -4.49 19.26 3.03
N GLY A 74 -3.76 18.17 2.75
CA GLY A 74 -2.32 18.06 3.01
C GLY A 74 -1.40 18.80 2.03
N GLY A 75 -1.92 19.65 1.14
CA GLY A 75 -1.12 20.45 0.20
C GLY A 75 -0.50 19.64 -0.95
N LYS A 76 -0.82 18.34 -1.07
CA LYS A 76 -0.54 17.60 -2.31
C LYS A 76 -1.53 18.13 -3.36
N LYS A 77 -1.05 18.49 -4.57
CA LYS A 77 -1.96 18.75 -5.70
C LYS A 77 -2.94 17.57 -5.74
N ALA A 78 -4.24 17.86 -5.76
CA ALA A 78 -5.33 16.89 -5.74
C ALA A 78 -5.12 15.84 -6.85
N SER A 79 -4.30 14.84 -6.58
CA SER A 79 -4.13 13.69 -7.44
C SER A 79 -5.31 12.83 -7.11
N ASP A 80 -6.24 12.72 -8.07
CA ASP A 80 -7.24 11.68 -8.06
C ASP A 80 -6.59 10.38 -7.54
N VAL A 81 -7.05 9.92 -6.38
CA VAL A 81 -6.51 8.72 -5.71
C VAL A 81 -6.68 7.49 -6.59
N LEU A 82 -7.64 7.53 -7.53
CA LEU A 82 -7.83 6.50 -8.55
C LEU A 82 -7.03 6.77 -9.83
N ALA A 83 -6.52 7.98 -9.99
CA ALA A 83 -5.73 8.43 -11.13
C ALA A 83 -6.35 8.08 -12.49
N GLY A 84 -7.64 8.39 -12.65
CA GLY A 84 -8.45 8.09 -13.83
C GLY A 84 -8.96 6.65 -13.90
N THR A 85 -8.62 5.80 -12.91
CA THR A 85 -9.16 4.44 -12.79
C THR A 85 -10.60 4.48 -12.29
N THR A 86 -11.43 3.53 -12.71
CA THR A 86 -12.82 3.41 -12.24
C THR A 86 -12.88 2.67 -10.90
N LEU A 87 -13.89 2.98 -10.08
CA LEU A 87 -14.16 2.25 -8.84
C LEU A 87 -14.30 0.73 -9.09
N TYR A 88 -15.00 0.35 -10.15
CA TYR A 88 -15.11 -1.05 -10.59
C TYR A 88 -13.74 -1.73 -10.77
N THR A 89 -12.77 -1.03 -11.38
CA THR A 89 -11.42 -1.58 -11.59
C THR A 89 -10.66 -1.70 -10.27
N VAL A 90 -10.89 -0.79 -9.32
CA VAL A 90 -10.32 -0.86 -7.97
C VAL A 90 -10.87 -2.07 -7.24
N GLU A 91 -12.19 -2.23 -7.21
CA GLU A 91 -12.86 -3.38 -6.59
C GLU A 91 -12.39 -4.71 -7.20
N HIS A 92 -12.28 -4.79 -8.53
CA HIS A 92 -11.73 -5.96 -9.21
C HIS A 92 -10.29 -6.28 -8.77
N ARG A 93 -9.46 -5.27 -8.52
CA ARG A 93 -8.10 -5.48 -8.00
C ARG A 93 -8.11 -5.89 -6.52
N ILE A 94 -9.05 -5.38 -5.74
CA ILE A 94 -9.26 -5.80 -4.34
C ILE A 94 -9.68 -7.26 -4.30
N ASP A 95 -10.51 -7.74 -5.23
CA ASP A 95 -10.86 -9.17 -5.32
C ASP A 95 -9.64 -10.04 -5.48
N ARG A 96 -8.79 -9.68 -6.44
CA ARG A 96 -7.54 -10.41 -6.71
C ARG A 96 -6.66 -10.42 -5.48
N TYR A 97 -6.47 -9.28 -4.84
CA TYR A 97 -5.71 -9.19 -3.59
C TYR A 97 -6.30 -10.10 -2.50
N CYS A 98 -7.62 -10.06 -2.30
CA CYS A 98 -8.27 -10.81 -1.23
C CYS A 98 -8.33 -12.31 -1.48
N LEU A 99 -8.39 -12.75 -2.74
CA LEU A 99 -8.22 -14.16 -3.11
C LEU A 99 -6.84 -14.68 -2.74
N ASP A 100 -5.79 -13.87 -2.97
CA ASP A 100 -4.41 -14.23 -2.66
C ASP A 100 -4.09 -14.11 -1.15
N HIS A 101 -4.85 -13.28 -0.40
CA HIS A 101 -4.59 -12.96 1.00
C HIS A 101 -5.85 -13.10 1.88
N PRO A 102 -6.46 -14.28 2.00
CA PRO A 102 -7.78 -14.44 2.65
C PRO A 102 -7.79 -14.02 4.13
N LYS A 103 -6.64 -14.07 4.82
CA LYS A 103 -6.51 -13.67 6.23
C LYS A 103 -6.25 -12.19 6.44
N ALA A 104 -5.83 -11.46 5.41
CA ALA A 104 -5.61 -10.02 5.49
C ALA A 104 -6.93 -9.29 5.78
N LYS A 105 -6.84 -8.06 6.28
CA LYS A 105 -8.01 -7.20 6.44
C LYS A 105 -8.36 -6.57 5.11
N LEU A 106 -9.64 -6.25 4.92
CA LEU A 106 -10.11 -5.61 3.69
C LEU A 106 -9.40 -4.28 3.43
N VAL A 107 -9.15 -3.50 4.48
CA VAL A 107 -8.36 -2.26 4.40
C VAL A 107 -6.96 -2.47 3.83
N ASP A 108 -6.28 -3.56 4.18
CA ASP A 108 -4.94 -3.87 3.65
C ASP A 108 -4.97 -4.05 2.13
N GLY A 109 -6.05 -4.68 1.64
CA GLY A 109 -6.28 -4.84 0.20
C GLY A 109 -6.56 -3.51 -0.50
N VAL A 110 -7.38 -2.64 0.10
CA VAL A 110 -7.63 -1.30 -0.44
C VAL A 110 -6.33 -0.50 -0.51
N ASP A 111 -5.55 -0.46 0.58
CA ASP A 111 -4.30 0.29 0.65
C ASP A 111 -3.25 -0.22 -0.34
N SER A 112 -3.13 -1.54 -0.49
CA SER A 112 -2.25 -2.17 -1.48
C SER A 112 -2.62 -1.75 -2.92
N VAL A 113 -3.91 -1.77 -3.25
CA VAL A 113 -4.40 -1.41 -4.58
C VAL A 113 -4.19 0.07 -4.87
N LEU A 114 -4.54 0.95 -3.92
CA LEU A 114 -4.34 2.40 -4.08
C LEU A 114 -2.85 2.74 -4.19
N GLY A 115 -2.00 2.13 -3.36
CA GLY A 115 -0.55 2.27 -3.46
C GLY A 115 0.00 1.84 -4.82
N THR A 116 -0.51 0.74 -5.38
CA THR A 116 -0.12 0.25 -6.71
C THR A 116 -0.54 1.20 -7.83
N ILE A 117 -1.77 1.72 -7.78
CA ILE A 117 -2.29 2.71 -8.74
C ILE A 117 -1.39 3.95 -8.73
N GLN A 118 -1.12 4.51 -7.56
CA GLN A 118 -0.35 5.74 -7.42
C GLN A 118 1.12 5.55 -7.80
N GLY A 119 1.73 4.41 -7.45
CA GLY A 119 3.07 4.06 -7.90
C GLY A 119 3.19 3.94 -9.43
N ALA A 120 2.16 3.44 -10.11
CA ALA A 120 2.12 3.38 -11.57
C ALA A 120 2.06 4.78 -12.21
N VAL A 121 1.28 5.68 -11.62
CA VAL A 121 1.17 7.08 -12.07
C VAL A 121 2.49 7.80 -11.92
N THR A 122 3.15 7.67 -10.77
CA THR A 122 4.46 8.30 -10.54
C THR A 122 5.49 7.81 -11.56
N ARG A 123 5.51 6.51 -11.89
CA ARG A 123 6.40 5.97 -12.93
C ARG A 123 6.10 6.57 -14.30
N ALA A 124 4.83 6.66 -14.68
CA ALA A 124 4.43 7.26 -15.96
C ALA A 124 4.81 8.75 -16.05
N GLN A 125 4.65 9.50 -14.95
CA GLN A 125 5.06 10.91 -14.87
C GLN A 125 6.57 11.08 -15.01
N ILE A 126 7.37 10.24 -14.34
CA ILE A 126 8.83 10.25 -14.46
C ILE A 126 9.26 9.96 -15.90
N ASN A 127 8.71 8.92 -16.52
CA ASN A 127 9.05 8.56 -17.89
C ASN A 127 8.71 9.70 -18.87
N GLY A 128 7.55 10.34 -18.70
CA GLY A 128 7.18 11.49 -19.53
C GLY A 128 8.08 12.73 -19.32
N LEU A 129 8.67 12.90 -18.13
CA LEU A 129 9.67 13.95 -17.88
C LEU A 129 11.00 13.63 -18.59
N ILE A 130 11.45 12.38 -18.52
CA ILE A 130 12.65 11.91 -19.21
C ILE A 130 12.49 12.10 -20.72
N ASP A 131 11.36 11.69 -21.30
CA ASP A 131 11.07 11.83 -22.72
C ASP A 131 11.07 13.29 -23.20
N ARG A 132 10.61 14.22 -22.35
CA ARG A 132 10.69 15.66 -22.65
C ARG A 132 12.12 16.16 -22.60
N ALA A 133 12.91 15.73 -21.61
CA ALA A 133 14.30 16.14 -21.45
C ALA A 133 15.19 15.60 -22.59
N THR A 134 14.92 14.41 -23.11
CA THR A 134 15.69 13.82 -24.22
C THR A 134 15.30 14.35 -25.60
N LYS A 135 14.15 15.03 -25.72
CA LYS A 135 13.65 15.65 -26.96
C LYS A 135 13.82 17.18 -27.00
N SER A 136 14.38 17.79 -25.96
CA SER A 136 14.77 19.21 -26.02
C SER A 136 16.03 19.36 -26.90
N PRO A 137 15.99 20.22 -27.93
CA PRO A 137 17.10 20.41 -28.88
C PRO A 137 18.35 21.02 -28.24
#